data_AF-A0A968RRD5-F1
#
_entry.id   AF-A0A968RRD5-F1
#
_cell.length_a   1.000
_cell.length_b   1.000
_cell.length_c   1.000
_cell.angle_alpha   90.00
_cell.angle_beta   90.00
_cell.angle_gamma   90.00
#
_symmetry.space_group_name_H-M   'P 1'
#
loop_
_entity.id
_entity.type
_entity.pdbx_description
1 polymer ?
#
loop_
_entity_poly.entity_id
_entity_poly.type
_entity_poly.pdbx_seq_one_letter_code
_entity_poly.pdbx_strand_id
1 'polypeptide(L)'
;MKVQLLFEDIVQKANDVDPTLKKAVLAEQAKALNAIGVLEGKLLKAEKSRQETSVNQIRTLREKFFPSNGLQERHDNFMSFYPKYGKQLFDLLKAELHPLNTDFIVFCEKEN
;
A
#
# COMPACT_ATOMS: atom_id res chain seq x y z
N MET A 1 18.49 -20.02 4.06
CA MET A 1 18.59 -18.83 4.96
C MET A 1 19.93 -18.86 5.70
N LYS A 2 20.56 -17.70 6.00
CA LYS A 2 21.80 -17.65 6.80
C LYS A 2 21.70 -18.39 8.15
N VAL A 3 20.51 -18.39 8.75
CA VAL A 3 20.23 -19.09 10.01
C VAL A 3 20.28 -20.61 9.85
N GLN A 4 19.85 -21.17 8.73
CA GLN A 4 19.96 -22.62 8.49
C GLN A 4 21.42 -23.05 8.39
N LEU A 5 22.24 -22.30 7.66
CA LEU A 5 23.68 -22.54 7.54
C LEU A 5 24.37 -22.48 8.91
N LEU A 6 24.01 -21.49 9.74
CA LEU A 6 24.53 -21.38 11.10
C LEU A 6 24.17 -22.61 11.95
N PHE A 7 22.94 -23.11 11.87
CA PHE A 7 22.53 -24.30 12.60
C PHE A 7 23.14 -25.59 12.04
N GLU A 8 23.44 -25.67 10.75
CA GLU A 8 24.23 -26.78 10.17
C GLU A 8 25.64 -26.81 10.74
N ASP A 9 26.32 -25.66 10.85
CA ASP A 9 27.64 -25.54 11.49
C ASP A 9 27.59 -25.95 12.98
N ILE A 10 26.53 -25.56 13.70
CA ILE A 10 26.33 -25.95 15.10
C ILE A 10 26.10 -27.47 15.21
N VAL A 11 25.36 -28.08 14.28
CA VAL A 11 25.15 -29.53 14.24
C VAL A 11 26.46 -30.27 14.00
N GLN A 12 27.33 -29.78 13.11
CA GLN A 12 28.64 -30.41 12.87
C GLN A 12 29.50 -30.38 14.13
N LYS A 13 29.63 -29.21 14.77
CA LYS A 13 30.37 -29.08 16.04
C LYS A 13 29.77 -29.90 17.18
N ALA A 14 28.43 -30.01 17.23
CA ALA A 14 27.76 -30.83 18.22
C ALA A 14 28.06 -32.33 18.03
N ASN A 15 28.14 -32.82 16.79
CA ASN A 15 28.51 -34.22 16.53
C ASN A 15 29.94 -34.54 16.97
N ASP A 16 30.87 -33.59 16.84
CA ASP A 16 32.26 -33.76 17.26
C ASP A 16 32.41 -33.82 18.79
N VAL A 17 31.47 -33.22 19.54
CA VAL A 17 31.47 -33.19 21.02
C VAL A 17 30.63 -34.33 21.59
N ASP A 18 29.37 -34.43 21.19
CA ASP A 18 28.42 -35.46 21.61
C ASP A 18 27.31 -35.63 20.53
N PRO A 19 27.33 -36.77 19.80
CA PRO A 19 26.33 -37.07 18.76
C PRO A 19 24.87 -37.06 19.24
N THR A 20 24.61 -37.22 20.54
CA THR A 20 23.25 -37.20 21.10
C THR A 20 22.63 -35.81 21.08
N LEU A 21 23.46 -34.74 21.07
CA LEU A 21 23.01 -33.35 21.06
C LEU A 21 22.39 -32.91 19.73
N LYS A 22 22.61 -33.65 18.64
CA LYS A 22 22.05 -33.34 17.32
C LYS A 22 20.55 -33.10 17.34
N LYS A 23 19.79 -33.93 18.09
CA LYS A 23 18.33 -33.78 18.22
C LYS A 23 17.95 -32.49 18.94
N ALA A 24 18.70 -32.10 19.96
CA ALA A 24 18.47 -30.86 20.70
C ALA A 24 18.73 -29.62 19.82
N VAL A 25 19.82 -29.64 19.04
CA VAL A 25 20.16 -28.55 18.11
C VAL A 25 19.10 -28.38 17.02
N LEU A 26 18.62 -29.47 16.43
CA LEU A 26 17.54 -29.42 15.42
C LEU A 26 16.22 -28.91 16.00
N ALA A 27 15.88 -29.27 17.24
CA ALA A 27 14.69 -28.75 17.91
C ALA A 27 14.79 -27.23 18.12
N GLU A 28 15.98 -26.74 18.49
CA GLU A 28 16.21 -25.30 18.68
C GLU A 28 16.24 -24.54 17.35
N GLN A 29 16.78 -25.17 16.28
CA GLN A 29 16.69 -24.65 14.91
C GLN A 29 15.24 -24.43 14.49
N ALA A 30 14.37 -25.42 14.71
CA ALA A 30 12.95 -25.33 14.36
C ALA A 30 12.25 -24.19 15.11
N LYS A 31 12.53 -24.02 16.42
CA LYS A 31 11.99 -22.89 17.20
C LYS A 31 12.49 -21.54 16.67
N ALA A 32 13.78 -21.42 16.38
CA ALA A 32 14.35 -20.18 15.87
C ALA A 32 13.75 -19.78 14.51
N LEU A 33 13.58 -20.75 13.60
CA LEU A 33 12.92 -20.51 12.31
C LEU A 33 11.48 -20.05 12.48
N ASN A 34 10.71 -20.70 13.37
CA ASN A 34 9.35 -20.29 13.67
C ASN A 34 9.30 -18.87 14.26
N ALA A 35 10.20 -18.52 15.17
CA ALA A 35 10.26 -17.18 15.76
C ALA A 35 10.56 -16.11 14.70
N ILE A 36 11.46 -16.39 13.76
CA ILE A 36 11.77 -15.49 12.64
C ILE A 36 10.56 -15.35 11.72
N GLY A 37 9.88 -16.44 11.37
CA GLY A 37 8.68 -16.39 10.52
C GLY A 37 7.55 -15.56 11.15
N VAL A 38 7.37 -15.66 12.47
CA VAL A 38 6.42 -14.80 13.22
C VAL A 38 6.83 -13.33 13.14
N LEU A 39 8.13 -13.03 13.30
CA LEU A 39 8.65 -11.66 13.21
C LEU A 39 8.47 -11.08 11.80
N GLU A 40 8.77 -11.86 10.77
CA GLU A 40 8.56 -11.50 9.37
C GLU A 40 7.09 -11.18 9.09
N GLY A 41 6.17 -12.03 9.54
CA GLY A 41 4.73 -11.78 9.40
C GLY A 41 4.28 -10.48 10.09
N LYS A 42 4.81 -10.19 11.28
CA LYS A 42 4.54 -8.92 12.00
C LYS A 42 5.10 -7.71 11.26
N LEU A 43 6.33 -7.79 10.76
CA LEU A 43 6.95 -6.72 9.98
C LEU A 43 6.18 -6.44 8.70
N LEU A 44 5.80 -7.49 7.97
CA LEU A 44 5.04 -7.37 6.72
C LEU A 44 3.64 -6.79 6.97
N LYS A 45 2.99 -7.16 8.07
CA LYS A 45 1.71 -6.55 8.49
C LYS A 45 1.88 -5.07 8.86
N ALA A 46 2.92 -4.74 9.61
CA ALA A 46 3.20 -3.36 10.01
C ALA A 46 3.50 -2.48 8.78
N GLU A 47 4.28 -2.98 7.82
CA GLU A 47 4.58 -2.26 6.59
C GLU A 47 3.33 -2.04 5.72
N LYS A 48 2.50 -3.08 5.58
CA LYS A 48 1.20 -2.96 4.89
C LYS A 48 0.30 -1.91 5.54
N SER A 49 0.18 -1.93 6.87
CA SER A 49 -0.64 -0.96 7.61
C SER A 49 -0.07 0.45 7.52
N ARG A 50 1.26 0.61 7.54
CA ARG A 50 1.93 1.90 7.33
C ARG A 50 1.58 2.51 5.97
N GLN A 51 1.54 1.67 4.93
CA GLN A 51 1.24 2.10 3.56
C GLN A 51 -0.26 2.21 3.29
N GLU A 52 -1.10 1.55 4.09
CA GLU A 52 -2.56 1.50 3.91
C GLU A 52 -3.19 2.90 3.88
N THR A 53 -2.76 3.82 4.75
CA THR A 53 -3.28 5.19 4.74
C THR A 53 -3.00 5.89 3.42
N SER A 54 -1.77 5.84 2.92
CA SER A 54 -1.38 6.48 1.66
C SER A 54 -2.05 5.83 0.45
N VAL A 55 -2.14 4.50 0.42
CA VAL A 55 -2.85 3.76 -0.62
C VAL A 55 -4.34 4.10 -0.62
N ASN A 56 -4.97 4.17 0.56
CA ASN A 56 -6.37 4.56 0.67
C ASN A 56 -6.60 6.01 0.22
N GLN A 57 -5.71 6.94 0.59
CA GLN A 57 -5.79 8.34 0.11
C GLN A 57 -5.73 8.40 -1.43
N ILE A 58 -4.77 7.70 -2.04
CA ILE A 58 -4.65 7.63 -3.50
C ILE A 58 -5.91 7.00 -4.13
N ARG A 59 -6.41 5.91 -3.54
CA ARG A 59 -7.61 5.22 -4.02
C ARG A 59 -8.84 6.14 -3.96
N THR A 60 -9.03 6.83 -2.84
CA THR A 60 -10.14 7.77 -2.67
C THR A 60 -10.03 8.95 -3.65
N LEU A 61 -8.81 9.48 -3.89
CA LEU A 61 -8.61 10.51 -4.92
C LEU A 61 -8.95 9.98 -6.31
N ARG A 62 -8.48 8.77 -6.65
CA ARG A 62 -8.77 8.13 -7.94
C ARG A 62 -10.27 7.91 -8.12
N GLU A 63 -10.98 7.45 -7.10
CA GLU A 63 -12.43 7.23 -7.14
C GLU A 63 -13.22 8.53 -7.35
N LYS A 64 -12.74 9.65 -6.80
CA LYS A 64 -13.35 10.97 -7.03
C LYS A 64 -13.21 11.46 -8.47
N PHE A 65 -12.03 11.30 -9.08
CA PHE A 65 -11.78 11.76 -10.45
C PHE A 65 -12.20 10.75 -11.52
N PHE A 66 -12.18 9.45 -11.18
CA PHE A 66 -12.49 8.35 -12.09
C PHE A 66 -13.50 7.36 -11.48
N PRO A 67 -14.74 7.82 -11.19
CA PRO A 67 -15.76 6.97 -10.58
C PRO A 67 -16.06 5.76 -11.47
N SER A 68 -16.10 4.56 -10.87
CA SER A 68 -16.26 3.28 -11.58
C SER A 68 -15.29 3.08 -12.75
N ASN A 69 -14.08 3.65 -12.65
CA ASN A 69 -13.06 3.63 -13.72
C ASN A 69 -13.49 4.32 -15.02
N GLY A 70 -14.51 5.20 -14.96
CA GLY A 70 -14.95 6.08 -16.04
C GLY A 70 -14.58 7.54 -15.77
N LEU A 71 -14.91 8.45 -16.69
CA LEU A 71 -14.66 9.89 -16.51
C LEU A 71 -15.69 10.51 -15.56
N GLN A 72 -15.25 11.42 -14.69
CA GLN A 72 -16.12 12.14 -13.78
C GLN A 72 -17.32 12.78 -14.48
N GLU A 73 -17.11 13.48 -15.60
CA GLU A 73 -18.17 14.18 -16.35
C GLU A 73 -19.29 13.25 -16.88
N ARG A 74 -19.00 11.96 -17.03
CA ARG A 74 -19.98 10.95 -17.49
C ARG A 74 -20.80 10.37 -16.35
N HIS A 75 -20.40 10.66 -15.12
CA HIS A 75 -20.99 10.12 -13.91
C HIS A 75 -21.64 11.23 -13.06
N ASP A 76 -20.95 12.36 -12.87
CA ASP A 76 -21.36 13.45 -12.00
C ASP A 76 -22.13 14.52 -12.76
N ASN A 77 -23.23 14.99 -12.16
CA ASN A 77 -24.04 16.08 -12.71
C ASN A 77 -23.58 17.44 -12.17
N PHE A 78 -23.58 18.47 -13.02
CA PHE A 78 -23.23 19.85 -12.62
C PHE A 78 -24.06 20.38 -11.44
N MET A 79 -25.31 19.91 -11.28
CA MET A 79 -26.22 20.29 -10.20
C MET A 79 -25.64 19.98 -8.81
N SER A 80 -24.75 18.99 -8.70
CA SER A 80 -24.06 18.67 -7.43
C SER A 80 -23.07 19.77 -7.01
N PHE A 81 -22.56 20.55 -7.96
CA PHE A 81 -21.56 21.60 -7.74
C PHE A 81 -22.19 23.00 -7.65
N TYR A 82 -23.33 23.20 -8.33
CA TYR A 82 -23.97 24.51 -8.44
C TYR A 82 -24.33 25.17 -7.09
N PRO A 83 -24.82 24.47 -6.05
CA PRO A 83 -25.11 25.09 -4.75
C PRO A 83 -23.89 25.74 -4.09
N LYS A 84 -22.68 25.22 -4.37
CA LYS A 84 -21.44 25.71 -3.77
C LYS A 84 -20.83 26.86 -4.57
N TYR A 85 -20.85 26.76 -5.90
CA TYR A 85 -20.11 27.68 -6.78
C TYR A 85 -21.00 28.68 -7.54
N GLY A 86 -22.31 28.42 -7.58
CA GLY A 86 -23.28 29.24 -8.30
C GLY A 86 -22.89 29.47 -9.76
N LYS A 87 -23.18 30.68 -10.26
CA LYS A 87 -22.94 31.05 -11.66
C LYS A 87 -21.46 31.05 -12.05
N GLN A 88 -20.55 31.33 -11.11
CA GLN A 88 -19.11 31.39 -11.36
C GLN A 88 -18.54 30.07 -11.89
N LEU A 89 -19.19 28.94 -11.56
CA LEU A 89 -18.85 27.64 -12.13
C LEU A 89 -18.87 27.66 -13.65
N PHE A 90 -19.92 28.23 -14.25
CA PHE A 90 -20.05 28.26 -15.72
C PHE A 90 -19.07 29.22 -16.37
N ASP A 91 -18.75 30.33 -15.70
CA ASP A 91 -17.76 31.28 -16.21
C ASP A 91 -16.37 30.63 -16.23
N LEU A 92 -16.02 29.88 -15.17
CA LEU A 92 -14.79 29.09 -15.08
C LEU A 92 -14.73 27.97 -16.14
N LEU A 93 -15.79 27.15 -16.24
CA LEU A 93 -15.82 26.05 -17.22
C LEU A 93 -15.69 26.56 -18.66
N LYS A 94 -16.30 27.69 -19.01
CA LYS A 94 -16.18 28.26 -20.35
C LYS A 94 -14.80 28.83 -20.64
N ALA A 95 -14.11 29.34 -19.61
CA ALA A 95 -12.76 29.89 -19.77
C ALA A 95 -11.72 28.79 -20.00
N GLU A 96 -11.86 27.66 -19.30
CA GLU A 96 -10.82 26.62 -19.24
C GLU A 96 -11.10 25.40 -20.14
N LEU A 97 -12.36 25.06 -20.44
CA LEU A 97 -12.69 23.91 -21.27
C LEU A 97 -12.46 24.20 -22.76
N HIS A 98 -11.35 23.70 -23.28
CA HIS A 98 -11.01 23.79 -24.70
C HIS A 98 -11.34 22.48 -25.44
N PRO A 99 -12.30 22.47 -26.40
CA PRO A 99 -12.79 21.24 -27.05
C PRO A 99 -11.73 20.41 -27.79
N LEU A 100 -10.62 21.02 -28.20
CA LEU A 100 -9.53 20.37 -28.92
C LEU A 100 -8.34 20.03 -28.03
N ASN A 101 -8.39 20.40 -26.75
CA ASN A 101 -7.38 20.00 -25.78
C ASN A 101 -7.77 18.63 -25.19
N THR A 102 -6.86 17.67 -25.24
CA THR A 102 -7.06 16.32 -24.70
C THR A 102 -6.56 16.14 -23.28
N ASP A 103 -5.98 17.19 -22.69
CA ASP A 103 -5.46 17.16 -21.34
C ASP A 103 -6.58 17.18 -20.29
N PHE A 104 -6.34 16.51 -19.16
CA PHE A 104 -7.23 16.61 -18.01
C PHE A 104 -7.05 17.94 -17.30
N ILE A 105 -8.16 18.66 -17.11
CA ILE A 105 -8.19 19.90 -16.33
C ILE A 105 -8.64 19.56 -14.91
N VAL A 106 -7.82 19.92 -13.93
CA VAL A 106 -8.11 19.69 -12.51
C VAL A 106 -8.38 21.03 -11.85
N PHE A 107 -9.61 21.20 -11.35
CA PHE A 107 -9.98 22.38 -10.56
C PHE A 107 -9.69 22.11 -9.09
N CYS A 108 -8.76 22.85 -8.50
CA CYS A 108 -8.45 22.79 -7.07
C CYS A 108 -9.17 23.90 -6.32
N GLU A 109 -9.92 23.55 -5.29
CA GLU A 109 -10.37 24.51 -4.29
C GLU A 109 -9.14 24.99 -3.51
N LYS A 110 -8.96 26.31 -3.38
CA LYS A 110 -8.04 26.84 -2.37
C LYS A 110 -8.71 26.67 -1.02
N GLU A 111 -8.16 25.81 -0.17
CA GLU A 111 -8.50 25.81 1.25
C GLU A 111 -8.20 27.20 1.83
N ASN A 112 -9.18 27.76 2.56
CA ASN A 112 -8.96 28.88 3.48
C ASN A 112 -8.39 28.34 4.79
#